data_AF-A0A1M5V163-F1
#
_entry.id   AF-A0A1M5V163-F1
#
_cell.length_a   1.000
_cell.length_b   1.000
_cell.length_c   1.000
_cell.angle_alpha   90.00
_cell.angle_beta   90.00
_cell.angle_gamma   90.00
#
_symmetry.space_group_name_H-M   'P 1'
#
loop_
_entity.id
_entity.type
_entity.pdbx_description
1 polymer ?
#
loop_
_entity_poly.entity_id
_entity_poly.type
_entity_poly.pdbx_seq_one_letter_code
_entity_poly.pdbx_strand_id
1 'polypeptide(L)'
;MKKIKIYYLLDEENKYFFRYSLNEELKKTVQCIETEIKDEDLDLVQQNENDESVVYVGFGGFDDEGIPKLTTMLYYVNEEEKLDKDEGLHFFNKPKTAEELLKWQRSHKDKLEYSLEIAKSIWAEITIKKQAFDDEKANWIYSFGSEELKRNFEQGYDVDEDYIFERLVYELPEFDLYDESGRWAVNKNPSREALVEVKKLRYLGYDAKVIIISKQYEEFGSSWIPIDAKDAILIEDYLGVVSLIKYL
;
A
#
# COMPACT_ATOMS: atom_id res chain seq x y z
N MET A 1 9.04 38.51 -14.82
CA MET A 1 9.22 38.23 -13.38
C MET A 1 7.92 38.60 -12.66
N LYS A 2 7.26 37.60 -12.08
CA LYS A 2 6.00 37.77 -11.33
C LYS A 2 6.34 37.85 -9.84
N LYS A 3 5.77 38.82 -9.12
CA LYS A 3 5.90 38.85 -7.66
C LYS A 3 5.03 37.77 -7.05
N ILE A 4 5.57 37.05 -6.08
CA ILE A 4 4.88 35.98 -5.38
C ILE A 4 5.14 36.03 -3.87
N LYS A 5 4.27 35.36 -3.11
CA LYS A 5 4.48 35.04 -1.70
C LYS A 5 4.77 33.55 -1.55
N ILE A 6 5.84 33.20 -0.86
CA ILE A 6 6.16 31.82 -0.52
C ILE A 6 5.85 31.63 0.96
N TYR A 7 4.92 30.73 1.25
CA TYR A 7 4.55 30.34 2.61
C TYR A 7 5.19 29.00 2.96
N TYR A 8 5.76 28.89 4.16
CA TYR A 8 6.34 27.65 4.68
C TYR A 8 6.20 27.58 6.20
N LEU A 9 6.42 26.39 6.77
CA LEU A 9 6.31 26.18 8.22
C LEU A 9 7.69 26.06 8.86
N LEU A 10 7.91 26.79 9.94
CA LEU A 10 9.16 26.82 10.70
C LEU A 10 8.93 26.32 12.12
N ASP A 11 9.70 25.32 12.53
CA ASP A 11 9.72 24.76 13.89
C ASP A 11 11.18 24.63 14.35
N GLU A 12 11.73 25.73 14.87
CA GLU A 12 13.14 25.81 15.32
C GLU A 12 13.43 24.91 16.52
N GLU A 13 12.41 24.62 17.33
CA GLU A 13 12.54 23.83 18.56
C GLU A 13 12.21 22.35 18.34
N ASN A 14 11.87 21.95 17.09
CA ASN A 14 11.45 20.61 16.72
C ASN A 14 10.36 20.05 17.65
N LYS A 15 9.40 20.91 17.99
CA LYS A 15 8.25 20.58 18.83
C LYS A 15 7.32 19.65 18.05
N TYR A 16 7.53 18.34 18.23
CA TYR A 16 6.73 17.24 17.68
C TYR A 16 5.20 17.42 17.81
N PHE A 17 4.72 18.22 18.76
CA PHE A 17 3.31 18.48 19.03
C PHE A 17 2.51 19.05 17.84
N PHE A 18 3.14 19.87 17.00
CA PHE A 18 2.47 20.52 15.86
C PHE A 18 2.23 19.58 14.68
N ARG A 19 2.91 18.44 14.63
CA ARG A 19 2.76 17.48 13.52
C ARG A 19 1.43 16.73 13.52
N TYR A 20 0.70 16.77 14.64
CA TYR A 20 -0.52 15.99 14.86
C TYR A 20 -1.71 16.82 15.34
N SER A 21 -1.57 18.15 15.48
CA SER A 21 -2.65 19.01 15.95
C SER A 21 -2.89 20.19 15.00
N LEU A 22 -3.97 20.10 14.21
CA LEU A 22 -4.47 21.17 13.35
C LEU A 22 -5.19 22.22 14.22
N ASN A 23 -4.43 23.11 14.86
CA ASN A 23 -4.97 24.13 15.76
C ASN A 23 -4.36 25.51 15.48
N GLU A 24 -4.89 26.54 16.16
CA GLU A 24 -4.45 27.93 15.99
C GLU A 24 -2.96 28.17 16.22
N GLU A 25 -2.28 27.34 17.02
CA GLU A 25 -0.84 27.50 17.26
C GLU A 25 -0.01 27.26 15.99
N LEU A 26 -0.51 26.47 15.02
CA LEU A 26 0.15 26.31 13.72
C LEU A 26 0.31 27.63 12.97
N LYS A 27 -0.64 28.57 13.11
CA LYS A 27 -0.56 29.89 12.47
C LYS A 27 0.74 30.61 12.84
N LYS A 28 1.24 30.40 14.05
CA LYS A 28 2.48 31.03 14.57
C LYS A 28 3.74 30.47 13.92
N THR A 29 3.66 29.28 13.34
CA THR A 29 4.80 28.63 12.66
C THR A 29 4.94 29.06 11.20
N VAL A 30 3.92 29.71 10.64
CA VAL A 30 3.89 30.16 9.24
C VAL A 30 4.89 31.28 9.04
N GLN A 31 5.74 31.12 8.04
CA GLN A 31 6.64 32.14 7.55
C GLN A 31 6.24 32.53 6.13
N CYS A 32 6.50 33.79 5.76
CA CYS A 32 6.19 34.33 4.44
C CYS A 32 7.41 35.06 3.88
N ILE A 33 7.76 34.77 2.63
CA ILE A 33 8.81 35.48 1.88
C ILE A 33 8.19 36.05 0.61
N GLU A 34 8.33 37.35 0.42
CA GLU A 34 8.01 38.01 -0.84
C GLU A 34 9.22 37.98 -1.77
N THR A 35 9.02 37.53 -3.00
CA THR A 35 10.11 37.43 -3.97
C THR A 35 9.59 37.52 -5.41
N GLU A 36 10.51 37.58 -6.36
CA GLU A 36 10.22 37.48 -7.78
C GLU A 36 10.56 36.07 -8.26
N ILE A 37 9.61 35.44 -8.96
CA ILE A 37 9.80 34.09 -9.49
C ILE A 37 10.37 34.13 -10.92
N LYS A 38 11.25 33.18 -11.20
CA LYS A 38 11.78 32.92 -12.54
C LYS A 38 10.75 32.14 -13.36
N ASP A 39 10.84 32.24 -14.68
CA ASP A 39 9.87 31.58 -15.57
C ASP A 39 9.88 30.05 -15.42
N GLU A 40 11.03 29.46 -15.07
CA GLU A 40 11.20 28.02 -14.81
C GLU A 40 10.47 27.50 -13.56
N ASP A 41 9.98 28.38 -12.69
CA ASP A 41 9.31 28.05 -11.43
C ASP A 41 7.81 28.39 -11.47
N LEU A 42 7.29 28.88 -12.60
CA LEU A 42 5.90 29.32 -12.74
C LEU A 42 4.88 28.19 -12.54
N ASP A 43 5.26 26.94 -12.79
CA ASP A 43 4.42 25.75 -12.62
C ASP A 43 4.18 25.36 -11.15
N LEU A 44 4.92 25.96 -10.22
CA LEU A 44 4.72 25.79 -8.78
C LEU A 44 3.74 26.82 -8.20
N VAL A 45 3.45 27.88 -8.97
CA VAL A 45 2.65 29.02 -8.51
C VAL A 45 1.17 28.66 -8.56
N GLN A 46 0.51 28.90 -7.44
CA GLN A 46 -0.93 28.76 -7.27
C GLN A 46 -1.56 30.16 -7.15
N GLN A 47 -2.86 30.26 -7.42
CA GLN A 47 -3.65 31.43 -7.04
C GLN A 47 -4.43 31.10 -5.78
N ASN A 48 -4.31 31.94 -4.76
CA ASN A 48 -5.13 31.82 -3.55
C ASN A 48 -6.51 32.50 -3.75
N GLU A 49 -7.35 32.43 -2.73
CA GLU A 49 -8.71 33.00 -2.73
C GLU A 49 -8.73 34.54 -2.91
N ASN A 50 -7.60 35.21 -2.66
CA ASN A 50 -7.44 36.65 -2.83
C ASN A 50 -6.81 37.00 -4.20
N ASP A 51 -6.76 36.06 -5.14
CA ASP A 51 -6.12 36.20 -6.47
C ASP A 51 -4.60 36.47 -6.40
N GLU A 52 -3.97 36.26 -5.24
CA GLU A 52 -2.54 36.42 -5.06
C GLU A 52 -1.79 35.21 -5.60
N SER A 53 -0.62 35.47 -6.18
CA SER A 53 0.28 34.41 -6.64
C SER A 53 1.14 33.90 -5.49
N VAL A 54 0.93 32.63 -5.13
CA VAL A 54 1.52 32.03 -3.93
C VAL A 54 2.17 30.70 -4.22
N VAL A 55 3.10 30.31 -3.36
CA VAL A 55 3.62 28.93 -3.28
C VAL A 55 3.51 28.48 -1.83
N TYR A 56 2.77 27.40 -1.59
CA TYR A 56 2.71 26.74 -0.29
C TYR A 56 3.74 25.60 -0.25
N VAL A 57 4.72 25.70 0.63
CA VAL A 57 5.84 24.76 0.72
C VAL A 57 5.64 23.88 1.94
N GLY A 58 5.33 22.62 1.69
CA GLY A 58 5.14 21.61 2.75
C GLY A 58 3.73 21.52 3.32
N PHE A 59 2.74 22.19 2.72
CA PHE A 59 1.34 22.14 3.13
C PHE A 59 0.41 22.63 2.00
N GLY A 60 -0.90 22.41 2.13
CA GLY A 60 -1.89 22.55 1.04
C GLY A 60 -2.61 23.90 0.97
N GLY A 61 -2.13 24.93 1.67
CA GLY A 61 -2.81 26.22 1.79
C GLY A 61 -3.45 26.43 3.16
N PHE A 62 -4.45 27.30 3.25
CA PHE A 62 -5.09 27.67 4.52
C PHE A 62 -6.58 27.30 4.54
N ASP A 63 -7.14 27.08 5.73
CA ASP A 63 -8.59 27.10 5.94
C ASP A 63 -9.14 28.52 6.13
N ASP A 64 -10.46 28.60 6.28
CA ASP A 64 -11.20 29.85 6.46
C ASP A 64 -10.77 30.59 7.73
N GLU A 65 -10.16 29.89 8.69
CA GLU A 65 -9.59 30.48 9.90
C GLU A 65 -8.12 30.89 9.71
N GLY A 66 -7.48 30.53 8.60
CA GLY A 66 -6.07 30.79 8.32
C GLY A 66 -5.11 29.72 8.86
N ILE A 67 -5.61 28.54 9.25
CA ILE A 67 -4.79 27.42 9.72
C ILE A 67 -4.23 26.64 8.51
N PRO A 68 -2.93 26.27 8.51
CA PRO A 68 -2.36 25.44 7.46
C PRO A 68 -3.11 24.11 7.30
N LYS A 69 -3.53 23.79 6.08
CA LYS A 69 -4.15 22.51 5.70
C LYS A 69 -3.10 21.49 5.27
N LEU A 70 -3.39 20.22 5.51
CA LEU A 70 -2.64 19.12 4.92
C LEU A 70 -2.70 19.21 3.39
N THR A 71 -1.63 18.77 2.73
CA THR A 71 -1.66 18.57 1.30
C THR A 71 -2.38 17.25 1.04
N THR A 72 -3.65 17.30 0.67
CA THR A 72 -4.36 16.13 0.18
C THR A 72 -4.06 15.96 -1.30
N MET A 73 -3.48 14.83 -1.67
CA MET A 73 -3.38 14.43 -3.06
C MET A 73 -4.47 13.44 -3.40
N LEU A 74 -5.23 13.81 -4.43
CA LEU A 74 -6.20 12.94 -5.08
C LEU A 74 -5.51 12.29 -6.28
N TYR A 75 -5.23 11.00 -6.18
CA TYR A 75 -4.68 10.24 -7.28
C TYR A 75 -5.80 9.49 -7.97
N TYR A 76 -6.13 9.90 -9.19
CA TYR A 76 -7.01 9.11 -10.05
C TYR A 76 -6.19 7.99 -10.67
N VAL A 77 -6.44 6.76 -10.24
CA VAL A 77 -5.85 5.56 -10.85
C VAL A 77 -6.61 5.17 -12.13
N ASN A 78 -7.89 5.52 -12.23
CA ASN A 78 -8.68 5.54 -13.47
C ASN A 78 -9.79 6.62 -13.38
N GLU A 79 -10.76 6.59 -14.31
CA GLU A 79 -11.86 7.59 -14.37
C GLU A 79 -12.80 7.54 -13.14
N GLU A 80 -12.87 6.41 -12.43
CA GLU A 80 -13.84 6.17 -11.35
C GLU A 80 -13.18 5.98 -9.97
N GLU A 81 -11.93 5.53 -9.93
CA GLU A 81 -11.23 5.17 -8.70
C GLU A 81 -10.16 6.20 -8.32
N LYS A 82 -10.25 6.61 -7.06
CA LYS A 82 -9.34 7.56 -6.43
C LYS A 82 -8.60 6.93 -5.26
N LEU A 83 -7.31 7.21 -5.19
CA LEU A 83 -6.49 7.01 -4.00
C LEU A 83 -6.23 8.36 -3.37
N ASP A 84 -6.77 8.55 -2.18
CA ASP A 84 -6.55 9.77 -1.40
C ASP A 84 -5.35 9.51 -0.49
N LYS A 85 -4.31 10.33 -0.64
CA LYS A 85 -3.16 10.32 0.27
C LYS A 85 -2.96 11.71 0.84
N ASP A 86 -3.16 11.81 2.14
CA ASP A 86 -2.77 13.00 2.89
C ASP A 86 -1.26 12.98 3.11
N GLU A 87 -0.56 13.98 2.59
CA GLU A 87 0.79 14.27 3.02
C GLU A 87 0.72 15.14 4.29
N GLY A 88 1.48 14.72 5.30
CA GLY A 88 1.64 15.47 6.53
C GLY A 88 2.23 16.87 6.29
N LEU A 89 2.10 17.75 7.29
CA LEU A 89 2.77 19.06 7.27
C LEU A 89 4.29 18.88 7.33
N HIS A 90 5.01 19.59 6.45
CA HIS A 90 6.47 19.65 6.49
C HIS A 90 6.95 20.93 7.21
N PHE A 91 7.77 20.75 8.25
CA PHE A 91 8.38 21.83 8.99
C PHE A 91 9.88 21.89 8.70
N PHE A 92 10.39 23.10 8.47
CA PHE A 92 11.82 23.37 8.43
C PHE A 92 12.30 23.69 9.85
N ASN A 93 13.53 23.28 10.18
CA ASN A 93 14.12 23.52 11.49
C ASN A 93 14.90 24.85 11.60
N LYS A 94 14.98 25.59 10.50
CA LYS A 94 15.64 26.88 10.42
C LYS A 94 15.05 27.69 9.25
N PRO A 95 15.14 29.04 9.29
CA PRO A 95 14.73 29.87 8.17
C PRO A 95 15.38 29.44 6.86
N LYS A 96 14.64 29.59 5.76
CA LYS A 96 15.05 29.18 4.41
C LYS A 96 15.02 30.35 3.46
N THR A 97 15.86 30.31 2.44
CA THR A 97 15.77 31.27 1.32
C THR A 97 14.66 30.85 0.35
N ALA A 98 14.19 31.80 -0.45
CA ALA A 98 13.24 31.50 -1.53
C ALA A 98 13.77 30.42 -2.49
N GLU A 99 15.06 30.47 -2.87
CA GLU A 99 15.66 29.47 -3.75
C GLU A 99 15.69 28.07 -3.11
N GLU A 100 16.00 27.97 -1.80
CA GLU A 100 15.97 26.69 -1.09
C GLU A 100 14.56 26.10 -1.04
N LEU A 101 13.55 26.94 -0.80
CA LEU A 101 12.14 26.53 -0.72
C LEU A 101 11.60 26.08 -2.09
N LEU A 102 11.86 26.85 -3.15
CA LEU A 102 11.45 26.47 -4.51
C LEU A 102 12.16 25.20 -4.98
N LYS A 103 13.43 25.02 -4.63
CA LYS A 103 14.17 23.79 -4.92
C LYS A 103 13.56 22.59 -4.18
N TRP A 104 13.21 22.76 -2.90
CA TRP A 104 12.53 21.71 -2.14
C TRP A 104 11.18 21.36 -2.76
N GLN A 105 10.37 22.37 -3.13
CA GLN A 105 9.03 22.17 -3.69
C GLN A 105 9.09 21.42 -5.02
N ARG A 106 10.03 21.77 -5.91
CA ARG A 106 10.28 21.02 -7.15
C ARG A 106 10.62 19.57 -6.88
N SER A 107 11.63 19.33 -6.03
CA SER A 107 12.04 17.97 -5.71
C SER A 107 10.93 17.15 -5.05
N HIS A 108 10.05 17.80 -4.29
CA HIS A 108 8.90 17.14 -3.68
C HIS A 108 7.86 16.78 -4.76
N LYS A 109 7.49 17.73 -5.63
CA LYS A 109 6.60 17.49 -6.78
C LYS A 109 7.09 16.34 -7.66
N ASP A 110 8.37 16.32 -8.04
CA ASP A 110 8.95 15.26 -8.87
C ASP A 110 8.82 13.87 -8.21
N LYS A 111 9.04 13.78 -6.90
CA LYS A 111 8.89 12.52 -6.15
C LYS A 111 7.44 12.05 -6.11
N LEU A 112 6.50 12.98 -6.03
CA LEU A 112 5.07 12.69 -6.01
C LEU A 112 4.61 12.19 -7.38
N GLU A 113 5.00 12.85 -8.46
CA GLU A 113 4.73 12.41 -9.83
C GLU A 113 5.31 11.02 -10.10
N TYR A 114 6.54 10.75 -9.67
CA TYR A 114 7.14 9.42 -9.77
C TYR A 114 6.37 8.36 -8.96
N SER A 115 5.96 8.69 -7.73
CA SER A 115 5.19 7.77 -6.88
C SER A 115 3.80 7.48 -7.47
N LEU A 116 3.18 8.48 -8.10
CA LEU A 116 1.90 8.34 -8.79
C LEU A 116 2.02 7.40 -9.99
N GLU A 117 3.08 7.52 -10.78
CA GLU A 117 3.30 6.63 -11.92
C GLU A 117 3.46 5.16 -11.48
N ILE A 118 4.20 4.93 -10.39
CA ILE A 118 4.29 3.61 -9.77
C ILE A 118 2.91 3.12 -9.32
N ALA A 119 2.15 3.96 -8.61
CA ALA A 119 0.83 3.58 -8.11
C ALA A 119 -0.12 3.20 -9.25
N LYS A 120 -0.13 3.95 -10.36
CA LYS A 120 -0.91 3.62 -11.56
C LYS A 120 -0.49 2.27 -12.17
N SER A 121 0.82 2.02 -12.26
CA SER A 121 1.32 0.75 -12.78
C SER A 121 0.92 -0.43 -11.89
N ILE A 122 1.03 -0.29 -10.56
CA ILE A 122 0.61 -1.33 -9.61
C ILE A 122 -0.90 -1.57 -9.71
N TRP A 123 -1.69 -0.50 -9.80
CA TRP A 123 -3.14 -0.62 -9.92
C TRP A 123 -3.54 -1.36 -11.19
N ALA A 124 -2.96 -1.01 -12.33
CA ALA A 124 -3.20 -1.69 -13.59
C ALA A 124 -2.88 -3.21 -13.50
N GLU A 125 -1.79 -3.58 -12.82
CA GLU A 125 -1.45 -4.98 -12.60
C GLU A 125 -2.49 -5.69 -11.70
N ILE A 126 -2.92 -5.05 -10.62
CA ILE A 126 -3.96 -5.57 -9.72
C ILE A 126 -5.28 -5.79 -10.48
N THR A 127 -5.71 -4.83 -11.30
CA THR A 127 -6.93 -4.95 -12.10
C THR A 127 -6.86 -6.12 -13.07
N ILE A 128 -5.72 -6.30 -13.75
CA ILE A 128 -5.51 -7.44 -14.66
C ILE A 128 -5.58 -8.77 -13.90
N LYS A 129 -4.92 -8.87 -12.74
CA LYS A 129 -4.94 -10.08 -11.91
C LYS A 129 -6.34 -10.39 -11.40
N LYS A 130 -7.08 -9.36 -10.95
CA LYS A 130 -8.46 -9.51 -10.49
C LYS A 130 -9.38 -10.00 -11.60
N GLN A 131 -9.29 -9.42 -12.81
CA GLN A 131 -10.10 -9.88 -13.94
C GLN A 131 -9.77 -11.33 -14.31
N ALA A 132 -8.48 -11.69 -14.35
CA ALA A 132 -8.07 -13.07 -14.63
C ALA A 132 -8.60 -14.05 -13.57
N PHE A 133 -8.56 -13.67 -12.30
CA PHE A 133 -9.14 -14.43 -11.19
C PHE A 133 -10.65 -14.59 -11.37
N ASP A 134 -11.38 -13.52 -11.67
CA ASP A 134 -12.83 -13.56 -11.86
C ASP A 134 -13.27 -14.42 -13.05
N ASP A 135 -12.56 -14.31 -14.19
CA ASP A 135 -12.81 -15.13 -15.37
C ASP A 135 -12.54 -16.62 -15.10
N GLU A 136 -11.44 -16.92 -14.41
CA GLU A 136 -11.08 -18.28 -14.06
C GLU A 136 -12.05 -18.88 -13.03
N LYS A 137 -12.39 -18.12 -11.98
CA LYS A 137 -13.39 -18.47 -10.96
C LYS A 137 -14.71 -18.86 -11.59
N ALA A 138 -15.24 -18.03 -12.50
CA ALA A 138 -16.49 -18.33 -13.19
C ALA A 138 -16.40 -19.68 -13.94
N ASN A 139 -15.37 -19.86 -14.77
CA ASN A 139 -15.17 -21.08 -15.55
C ASN A 139 -15.04 -22.33 -14.68
N TRP A 140 -14.31 -22.23 -13.57
CA TRP A 140 -14.10 -23.33 -12.64
C TRP A 140 -15.39 -23.68 -11.89
N ILE A 141 -16.11 -22.69 -11.36
CA ILE A 141 -17.39 -22.89 -10.65
C ILE A 141 -18.39 -23.63 -11.56
N TYR A 142 -18.53 -23.22 -12.82
CA TYR A 142 -19.43 -23.90 -13.75
C TYR A 142 -19.03 -25.34 -14.04
N SER A 143 -17.73 -25.64 -14.09
CA SER A 143 -17.20 -26.95 -14.47
C SER A 143 -17.14 -27.93 -13.31
N PHE A 144 -16.74 -27.47 -12.13
CA PHE A 144 -16.35 -28.31 -11.00
C PHE A 144 -17.01 -27.93 -9.67
N GLY A 145 -17.52 -26.70 -9.56
CA GLY A 145 -18.13 -26.21 -8.32
C GLY A 145 -19.33 -27.02 -7.87
N SER A 146 -19.57 -27.04 -6.57
CA SER A 146 -20.75 -27.63 -5.98
C SER A 146 -22.03 -26.93 -6.44
N GLU A 147 -23.16 -27.61 -6.31
CA GLU A 147 -24.46 -27.02 -6.65
C GLU A 147 -24.80 -25.81 -5.76
N GLU A 148 -24.27 -25.78 -4.53
CA GLU A 148 -24.42 -24.63 -3.65
C GLU A 148 -23.59 -23.43 -4.12
N LEU A 149 -22.31 -23.65 -4.43
CA LEU A 149 -21.41 -22.61 -4.95
C LEU A 149 -21.91 -22.02 -6.26
N LYS A 150 -22.34 -22.87 -7.21
CA LYS A 150 -22.94 -22.41 -8.48
C LYS A 150 -24.17 -21.54 -8.23
N ARG A 151 -25.07 -21.97 -7.35
CA ARG A 151 -26.29 -21.22 -7.03
C ARG A 151 -25.99 -19.87 -6.39
N ASN A 152 -25.01 -19.81 -5.47
CA ASN A 152 -24.63 -18.56 -4.81
C ASN A 152 -23.97 -17.59 -5.81
N PHE A 153 -23.11 -18.10 -6.68
CA PHE A 153 -22.48 -17.34 -7.76
C PHE A 153 -23.51 -16.76 -8.74
N GLU A 154 -24.49 -17.55 -9.17
CA GLU A 154 -25.58 -17.08 -10.06
C GLU A 154 -26.47 -16.00 -9.43
N GLN A 155 -26.57 -15.97 -8.10
CA GLN A 155 -27.33 -14.94 -7.36
C GLN A 155 -26.52 -13.66 -7.13
N GLY A 156 -25.25 -13.61 -7.55
CA GLY A 156 -24.37 -12.45 -7.42
C GLY A 156 -23.85 -12.24 -6.00
N TYR A 157 -23.83 -13.29 -5.17
CA TYR A 157 -23.13 -13.25 -3.89
C TYR A 157 -21.61 -13.28 -4.10
N ASP A 158 -20.88 -12.70 -3.14
CA ASP A 158 -19.45 -12.91 -3.03
C ASP A 158 -19.18 -14.37 -2.61
N VAL A 159 -18.41 -15.08 -3.41
CA VAL A 159 -18.14 -16.52 -3.26
C VAL A 159 -16.64 -16.84 -3.33
N ASP A 160 -15.79 -15.84 -3.17
CA ASP A 160 -14.34 -15.98 -3.37
C ASP A 160 -13.74 -17.03 -2.42
N GLU A 161 -14.11 -16.98 -1.13
CA GLU A 161 -13.63 -17.95 -0.14
C GLU A 161 -14.12 -19.38 -0.42
N ASP A 162 -15.41 -19.56 -0.73
CA ASP A 162 -16.00 -20.87 -1.04
C ASP A 162 -15.36 -21.48 -2.30
N TYR A 163 -15.13 -20.65 -3.32
CA TYR A 163 -14.43 -21.03 -4.54
C TYR A 163 -13.00 -21.51 -4.25
N ILE A 164 -12.21 -20.71 -3.52
CA ILE A 164 -10.84 -21.06 -3.15
C ILE A 164 -10.82 -22.37 -2.37
N PHE A 165 -11.74 -22.54 -1.41
CA PHE A 165 -11.81 -23.73 -0.57
C PHE A 165 -12.20 -24.99 -1.36
N GLU A 166 -13.28 -24.95 -2.15
CA GLU A 166 -13.71 -26.10 -2.95
C GLU A 166 -12.62 -26.52 -3.94
N ARG A 167 -11.93 -25.55 -4.55
CA ARG A 167 -10.85 -25.82 -5.48
C ARG A 167 -9.61 -26.37 -4.81
N LEU A 168 -9.23 -25.85 -3.65
CA LEU A 168 -8.15 -26.38 -2.82
C LEU A 168 -8.38 -27.86 -2.50
N VAL A 169 -9.58 -28.20 -2.00
CA VAL A 169 -9.96 -29.58 -1.69
C VAL A 169 -9.92 -30.48 -2.94
N TYR A 170 -10.29 -29.94 -4.11
CA TYR A 170 -10.27 -30.67 -5.37
C TYR A 170 -8.85 -30.93 -5.91
N GLU A 171 -7.98 -29.91 -5.91
CA GLU A 171 -6.67 -29.96 -6.56
C GLU A 171 -5.54 -30.42 -5.63
N LEU A 172 -5.59 -29.99 -4.36
CA LEU A 172 -4.50 -30.11 -3.39
C LEU A 172 -5.05 -30.44 -1.98
N PRO A 173 -5.71 -31.60 -1.79
CA PRO A 173 -6.40 -31.94 -0.53
C PRO A 173 -5.51 -32.10 0.71
N GLU A 174 -4.18 -32.11 0.54
CA GLU A 174 -3.21 -32.16 1.65
C GLU A 174 -2.69 -30.78 2.06
N PHE A 175 -3.19 -29.72 1.43
CA PHE A 175 -2.81 -28.34 1.71
C PHE A 175 -3.94 -27.59 2.42
N ASP A 176 -3.55 -26.69 3.31
CA ASP A 176 -4.44 -25.76 4.00
C ASP A 176 -4.14 -24.32 3.56
N LEU A 177 -5.09 -23.40 3.78
CA LEU A 177 -4.84 -21.98 3.63
C LEU A 177 -3.79 -21.52 4.65
N TYR A 178 -2.76 -20.84 4.16
CA TYR A 178 -1.73 -20.28 5.02
C TYR A 178 -2.11 -18.88 5.48
N ASP A 179 -2.38 -18.73 6.77
CA ASP A 179 -2.45 -17.42 7.40
C ASP A 179 -1.03 -16.84 7.55
N GLU A 180 -0.76 -15.75 6.83
CA GLU A 180 0.52 -15.04 6.78
C GLU A 180 0.98 -14.46 8.13
N SER A 181 0.20 -14.66 9.20
CA SER A 181 0.58 -14.33 10.58
C SER A 181 1.80 -15.12 11.08
N GLY A 182 2.15 -16.24 10.43
CA GLY A 182 3.31 -17.06 10.74
C GLY A 182 4.63 -16.52 10.18
N ARG A 183 5.69 -16.48 11.00
CA ARG A 183 7.06 -16.21 10.49
C ARG A 183 7.69 -17.48 9.96
N TRP A 184 7.96 -17.53 8.67
CA TRP A 184 8.69 -18.64 8.04
C TRP A 184 10.07 -18.21 7.50
N ALA A 185 10.94 -19.19 7.30
CA ALA A 185 12.21 -19.03 6.62
C ALA A 185 12.44 -20.20 5.65
N VAL A 186 13.11 -19.96 4.53
CA VAL A 186 13.46 -21.04 3.59
C VAL A 186 14.33 -22.08 4.31
N ASN A 187 13.94 -23.36 4.23
CA ASN A 187 14.76 -24.44 4.76
C ASN A 187 16.00 -24.64 3.85
N LYS A 188 17.20 -24.50 4.43
CA LYS A 188 18.47 -24.67 3.72
C LYS A 188 18.92 -26.12 3.60
N ASN A 189 18.34 -27.03 4.38
CA ASN A 189 18.67 -28.45 4.38
C ASN A 189 17.39 -29.32 4.45
N PRO A 190 16.49 -29.19 3.46
CA PRO A 190 15.22 -29.91 3.45
C PRO A 190 15.42 -31.42 3.26
N SER A 191 14.48 -32.22 3.75
CA SER A 191 14.48 -33.66 3.52
C SER A 191 14.38 -34.00 2.01
N ARG A 192 14.89 -35.17 1.62
CA ARG A 192 14.78 -35.64 0.23
C ARG A 192 13.33 -35.76 -0.24
N GLU A 193 12.44 -36.16 0.67
CA GLU A 193 11.00 -36.31 0.40
C GLU A 193 10.37 -34.95 0.09
N ALA A 194 10.63 -33.93 0.92
CA ALA A 194 10.18 -32.56 0.70
C ALA A 194 10.66 -31.99 -0.64
N LEU A 195 11.91 -32.25 -1.01
CA LEU A 195 12.47 -31.82 -2.30
C LEU A 195 11.79 -32.49 -3.50
N VAL A 196 11.46 -33.78 -3.39
CA VAL A 196 10.74 -34.51 -4.44
C VAL A 196 9.34 -33.93 -4.62
N GLU A 197 8.65 -33.63 -3.52
CA GLU A 197 7.31 -33.08 -3.55
C GLU A 197 7.27 -31.66 -4.12
N VAL A 198 8.14 -30.77 -3.66
CA VAL A 198 8.27 -29.42 -4.25
C VAL A 198 8.60 -29.49 -5.74
N LYS A 199 9.41 -30.45 -6.18
CA LYS A 199 9.69 -30.64 -7.61
C LYS A 199 8.46 -31.05 -8.41
N LYS A 200 7.59 -31.90 -7.83
CA LYS A 200 6.31 -32.27 -8.47
C LYS A 200 5.39 -31.07 -8.59
N LEU A 201 5.23 -30.29 -7.52
CA LEU A 201 4.39 -29.09 -7.52
C LEU A 201 4.87 -28.05 -8.53
N ARG A 202 6.19 -27.80 -8.61
CA ARG A 202 6.76 -26.92 -9.63
C ARG A 202 6.56 -27.43 -11.06
N TYR A 203 6.54 -28.74 -11.28
CA TYR A 203 6.22 -29.31 -12.59
C TYR A 203 4.74 -29.09 -12.98
N LEU A 204 3.85 -29.01 -11.99
CA LEU A 204 2.44 -28.65 -12.18
C LEU A 204 2.20 -27.14 -12.32
N GLY A 205 3.24 -26.31 -12.14
CA GLY A 205 3.18 -24.86 -12.33
C GLY A 205 3.11 -24.03 -11.04
N TYR A 206 3.14 -24.65 -9.86
CA TYR A 206 3.07 -23.95 -8.58
C TYR A 206 4.43 -23.38 -8.13
N ASP A 207 4.46 -22.19 -7.53
CA ASP A 207 5.65 -21.66 -6.84
C ASP A 207 5.80 -22.27 -5.43
N ALA A 208 6.19 -23.56 -5.41
CA ALA A 208 6.36 -24.31 -4.17
C ALA A 208 7.77 -24.17 -3.57
N LYS A 209 7.89 -24.05 -2.25
CA LYS A 209 9.17 -23.95 -1.50
C LYS A 209 9.09 -24.77 -0.21
N VAL A 210 10.23 -25.36 0.21
CA VAL A 210 10.34 -25.95 1.54
C VAL A 210 10.74 -24.86 2.53
N ILE A 211 9.93 -24.67 3.56
CA ILE A 211 10.10 -23.65 4.58
C ILE A 211 10.20 -24.30 5.97
N ILE A 212 10.72 -23.53 6.91
CA ILE A 212 10.69 -23.79 8.34
C ILE A 212 9.77 -22.74 8.94
N ILE A 213 8.72 -23.17 9.61
CA ILE A 213 7.82 -22.25 10.32
C ILE A 213 8.39 -22.05 11.71
N SER A 214 8.74 -20.81 12.02
CA SER A 214 9.30 -20.44 13.31
C SER A 214 8.22 -19.76 14.16
N LYS A 215 7.85 -20.44 15.26
CA LYS A 215 6.87 -20.01 16.28
C LYS A 215 5.41 -19.98 15.81
N GLN A 216 4.73 -21.08 16.06
CA GLN A 216 3.31 -21.04 16.44
C GLN A 216 3.24 -21.17 17.96
N TYR A 217 2.28 -20.48 18.57
CA TYR A 217 1.95 -20.62 19.98
C TYR A 217 0.65 -21.41 20.07
N GLU A 218 0.67 -22.59 20.70
CA GLU A 218 -0.55 -23.30 21.04
C GLU A 218 -1.04 -22.83 22.41
N GLU A 219 -2.37 -22.65 22.54
CA GLU A 219 -3.01 -22.37 23.82
C GLU A 219 -3.05 -23.64 24.66
N PHE A 220 -2.30 -23.68 25.76
CA PHE A 220 -2.30 -24.81 26.69
C PHE A 220 -2.67 -24.32 28.09
N GLY A 221 -3.95 -24.43 28.43
CA GLY A 221 -4.50 -23.86 29.66
C GLY A 221 -4.56 -22.33 29.56
N SER A 222 -3.79 -21.63 30.40
CA SER A 222 -3.67 -20.15 30.39
C SER A 222 -2.30 -19.65 29.90
N SER A 223 -1.55 -20.50 29.19
CA SER A 223 -0.19 -20.22 28.73
C SER A 223 -0.03 -20.50 27.25
N TRP A 224 0.80 -19.69 26.58
CA TRP A 224 1.23 -19.88 25.20
C TRP A 224 2.54 -20.66 25.18
N ILE A 225 2.52 -21.90 24.69
CA ILE A 225 3.73 -22.74 24.59
C ILE A 225 4.27 -22.66 23.16
N PRO A 226 5.57 -22.39 22.96
CA PRO A 226 6.16 -22.43 21.62
C PRO A 226 6.16 -23.86 21.07
N ILE A 227 5.62 -24.04 19.87
CA ILE A 227 5.77 -25.28 19.10
C ILE A 227 7.16 -25.28 18.46
N ASP A 228 7.83 -26.44 18.46
CA ASP A 228 9.09 -26.65 17.74
C ASP A 228 8.95 -26.29 16.27
N ALA A 229 10.04 -25.79 15.67
CA ALA A 229 10.06 -25.43 14.27
C ALA A 229 9.75 -26.67 13.40
N LYS A 230 8.71 -26.57 12.56
CA LYS A 230 8.30 -27.64 11.66
C LYS A 230 8.66 -27.30 10.22
N ASP A 231 9.14 -28.32 9.51
CA ASP A 231 9.28 -28.25 8.06
C ASP A 231 7.87 -28.24 7.44
N ALA A 232 7.71 -27.44 6.40
CA ALA A 232 6.48 -27.37 5.63
C ALA A 232 6.79 -27.06 4.17
N ILE A 233 5.82 -27.34 3.31
CA ILE A 233 5.80 -26.89 1.92
C ILE A 233 4.84 -25.71 1.84
N LEU A 234 5.34 -24.58 1.35
CA LEU A 234 4.57 -23.38 1.04
C LEU A 234 4.38 -23.33 -0.48
N ILE A 235 3.15 -23.11 -0.95
CA ILE A 235 2.86 -22.64 -2.30
C ILE A 235 2.49 -21.17 -2.18
N GLU A 236 3.32 -20.31 -2.76
CA GLU A 236 3.02 -18.87 -2.82
C GLU A 236 2.10 -18.59 -4.01
N ASP A 237 1.24 -17.58 -3.84
CA ASP A 237 0.41 -17.03 -4.92
C ASP A 237 -0.54 -18.05 -5.59
N TYR A 238 -1.10 -18.97 -4.81
CA TYR A 238 -2.16 -19.87 -5.27
C TYR A 238 -3.36 -19.04 -5.75
N LEU A 239 -3.77 -19.30 -7.00
CA LEU A 239 -4.78 -18.54 -7.73
C LEU A 239 -4.48 -17.02 -7.82
N GLY A 240 -3.24 -16.60 -7.58
CA GLY A 240 -2.87 -15.18 -7.58
C GLY A 240 -3.32 -14.39 -6.35
N VAL A 241 -3.85 -15.07 -5.31
CA VAL A 241 -4.55 -14.40 -4.19
C VAL A 241 -4.20 -14.91 -2.80
N VAL A 242 -3.87 -16.19 -2.62
CA VAL A 242 -3.61 -16.77 -1.29
C VAL A 242 -2.37 -17.65 -1.30
N SER A 243 -1.79 -17.88 -0.12
CA SER A 243 -0.72 -18.86 0.06
C SER A 243 -1.29 -20.16 0.64
N LEU A 244 -0.72 -21.30 0.25
CA LEU A 244 -1.09 -22.62 0.78
C LEU A 244 0.06 -23.23 1.56
N ILE A 245 -0.25 -24.02 2.58
CA ILE A 245 0.74 -24.73 3.38
C ILE A 245 0.41 -26.20 3.55
N LYS A 246 1.45 -27.04 3.54
CA LYS A 246 1.41 -28.44 3.96
C LYS A 246 2.52 -28.70 4.95
N TYR A 247 2.17 -29.07 6.18
CA TYR A 247 3.15 -29.46 7.20
C TYR A 247 3.72 -30.86 6.90
N LEU A 248 5.02 -31.05 7.14
CA LEU A 248 5.76 -32.30 6.88
C LEU A 248 5.97 -33.14 8.14
#